data_AF-A0A6A4W9W8-F1
#
_entry.id   AF-A0A6A4W9W8-F1
#
_cell.length_a   1.000
_cell.length_b   1.000
_cell.length_c   1.000
_cell.angle_alpha   90.00
_cell.angle_beta   90.00
_cell.angle_gamma   90.00
#
_symmetry.space_group_name_H-M   'P 1'
#
loop_
_entity.id
_entity.type
_entity.pdbx_description
1 polymer ?
#
loop_
_entity_poly.entity_id
_entity_poly.type
_entity_poly.pdbx_seq_one_letter_code
_entity_poly.pdbx_strand_id
1 'polypeptide(L)'
;MKGHIALCYAELIQEIWRGTTKTIAPLKLRFTIGKYAPRFSGMQQHDAQELLAFLLDGLHEDLNRVHDKPYVELRDSEGRPDVIVAQEAWENHILRNKSIVVDLFHGQLKSKVTCRQCHHESVRFDPFNVLSLPLPMENFTHMEITCKSHRQGRGGCLSIMEYCARQSSVVAESI
;
A
#
# COMPACT_ATOMS: atom_id res chain seq x y z
N MET A 1 -15.85 1.98 -5.86
CA MET A 1 -17.08 2.11 -5.02
C MET A 1 -17.86 3.40 -5.31
N LYS A 2 -17.95 3.82 -6.59
CA LYS A 2 -18.62 5.06 -7.05
C LYS A 2 -18.20 6.34 -6.31
N GLY A 3 -17.00 6.38 -5.71
CA GLY A 3 -16.49 7.55 -4.99
C GLY A 3 -16.95 7.67 -3.54
N HIS A 4 -17.83 6.81 -3.04
CA HIS A 4 -18.42 6.99 -1.71
C HIS A 4 -17.40 6.86 -0.57
N ILE A 5 -16.42 5.96 -0.68
CA ILE A 5 -15.40 5.81 0.36
C ILE A 5 -14.50 7.04 0.38
N ALA A 6 -14.05 7.49 -0.80
CA ALA A 6 -13.21 8.68 -0.92
C ALA A 6 -13.91 9.94 -0.39
N LEU A 7 -15.19 10.14 -0.70
CA LEU A 7 -15.96 11.29 -0.22
C LEU A 7 -16.11 11.29 1.31
N CYS A 8 -16.57 10.17 1.90
CA CYS A 8 -16.73 10.08 3.34
C CYS A 8 -15.41 10.19 4.10
N TYR A 9 -14.33 9.65 3.54
CA TYR A 9 -12.99 9.79 4.11
C TYR A 9 -12.51 11.24 4.05
N ALA A 10 -12.69 11.93 2.92
CA ALA A 10 -12.33 13.33 2.77
C ALA A 10 -13.09 14.24 3.74
N GLU A 11 -14.40 14.03 3.91
CA GLU A 11 -15.21 14.76 4.90
C GLU A 11 -14.65 14.58 6.31
N LEU A 12 -14.37 13.35 6.72
CA LEU A 12 -13.82 13.06 8.05
C LEU A 12 -12.45 13.73 8.27
N ILE A 13 -11.55 13.64 7.28
CA ILE A 13 -10.24 14.28 7.35
C ILE A 13 -10.39 15.81 7.45
N GLN A 14 -11.27 16.42 6.66
CA GLN A 14 -11.52 17.87 6.76
C GLN A 14 -12.03 18.27 8.15
N GLU A 15 -12.94 17.51 8.75
CA GLU A 15 -13.42 17.78 10.11
C GLU A 15 -12.30 17.68 11.15
N ILE A 16 -11.46 16.65 11.06
CA ILE A 16 -10.31 16.46 11.96
C ILE A 16 -9.33 17.62 11.84
N TRP A 17 -8.93 17.99 10.62
CA TRP A 17 -7.93 19.04 10.39
C TRP A 17 -8.44 20.46 10.64
N ARG A 18 -9.75 20.69 10.62
CA ARG A 18 -10.34 21.97 11.07
C ARG A 18 -10.12 22.22 12.56
N GLY A 19 -9.98 21.17 13.37
CA GLY A 19 -9.68 21.28 14.80
C GLY A 19 -10.75 21.99 15.64
N THR A 20 -11.98 22.10 15.13
CA THR A 20 -13.07 22.82 15.81
C THR A 20 -13.63 22.08 17.03
N THR A 21 -13.45 20.76 17.09
CA THR A 21 -13.91 19.91 18.19
C THR A 21 -12.78 19.01 18.69
N LYS A 22 -12.83 18.63 19.98
CA LYS A 22 -11.85 17.70 20.58
C LYS A 22 -12.04 16.25 20.15
N THR A 23 -13.23 15.89 19.71
CA THR A 23 -13.60 14.51 19.35
C THR A 23 -14.62 14.54 18.22
N ILE A 24 -14.48 13.59 17.29
CA ILE A 24 -15.35 13.43 16.12
C ILE A 24 -15.75 11.95 16.05
N ALA A 25 -17.04 11.68 15.88
CA ALA A 25 -17.54 10.33 15.66
C ALA A 25 -17.60 10.05 14.15
N PRO A 26 -16.83 9.10 13.59
CA PRO A 26 -16.73 8.87 12.15
C PRO A 26 -17.90 8.04 11.58
N LEU A 27 -19.14 8.38 11.96
CA LEU A 27 -20.33 7.57 11.69
C LEU A 27 -20.58 7.38 10.18
N LYS A 28 -20.46 8.45 9.38
CA LYS A 28 -20.66 8.37 7.93
C LYS A 28 -19.69 7.39 7.28
N LEU A 29 -18.39 7.53 7.58
CA LEU A 29 -17.37 6.63 7.06
C LEU A 29 -17.60 5.20 7.54
N ARG A 30 -17.90 5.00 8.83
CA ARG A 30 -18.18 3.68 9.41
C ARG A 30 -19.33 2.98 8.68
N PHE A 31 -20.47 3.65 8.47
CA PHE A 31 -21.61 3.06 7.78
C PHE A 31 -21.30 2.75 6.31
N THR A 32 -20.57 3.64 5.62
CA THR A 32 -20.14 3.40 4.24
C THR A 32 -19.21 2.20 4.14
N ILE A 33 -18.26 2.03 5.08
CA ILE A 33 -17.41 0.83 5.16
C ILE A 33 -18.26 -0.41 5.37
N GLY A 34 -19.19 -0.40 6.33
CA GLY A 34 -20.08 -1.55 6.59
C GLY A 34 -20.97 -1.92 5.40
N LYS A 35 -21.33 -0.95 4.54
CA LYS A 35 -22.08 -1.19 3.30
C LYS A 35 -21.27 -1.97 2.25
N TYR A 36 -19.98 -1.67 2.11
CA TYR A 36 -19.12 -2.28 1.09
C TYR A 36 -18.35 -3.51 1.61
N ALA A 37 -18.12 -3.58 2.91
CA ALA A 37 -17.50 -4.70 3.61
C ALA A 37 -18.36 -5.08 4.83
N PRO A 38 -19.41 -5.90 4.64
CA PRO A 38 -20.36 -6.27 5.70
C PRO A 38 -19.73 -6.87 6.95
N ARG A 39 -18.53 -7.47 6.86
CA ARG A 39 -17.76 -7.95 8.02
C ARG A 39 -17.51 -6.85 9.07
N PHE A 40 -17.36 -5.59 8.66
CA PHE A 40 -17.14 -4.45 9.56
C PHE A 40 -18.44 -3.77 10.04
N SER A 41 -19.61 -4.33 9.72
CA SER A 41 -20.89 -3.72 10.08
C SER A 41 -21.27 -3.90 11.57
N GLY A 42 -20.68 -4.90 12.22
CA GLY A 42 -21.00 -5.25 13.60
C GLY A 42 -20.36 -4.34 14.65
N MET A 43 -20.42 -4.80 15.90
CA MET A 43 -19.85 -4.13 17.08
C MET A 43 -18.71 -4.93 17.72
N GLN A 44 -18.34 -6.06 17.12
CA GLN A 44 -17.19 -6.86 17.55
C GLN A 44 -15.86 -6.13 17.29
N GLN A 45 -14.81 -6.58 17.97
CA GLN A 45 -13.45 -6.15 17.68
C GLN A 45 -12.99 -6.69 16.32
N HIS A 46 -12.16 -5.92 15.65
CA HIS A 46 -11.64 -6.21 14.32
C HIS A 46 -10.13 -5.98 14.26
N ASP A 47 -9.49 -6.62 13.29
CA ASP A 47 -8.09 -6.36 12.97
C ASP A 47 -7.99 -5.00 12.24
N ALA A 48 -7.17 -4.10 12.78
CA ALA A 48 -6.92 -2.80 12.20
C ALA A 48 -6.17 -2.89 10.85
N GLN A 49 -5.34 -3.91 10.67
CA GLN A 49 -4.63 -4.15 9.41
C GLN A 49 -5.62 -4.52 8.30
N GLU A 50 -6.63 -5.34 8.62
CA GLU A 50 -7.67 -5.72 7.67
C GLU A 50 -8.49 -4.49 7.22
N LEU A 51 -8.83 -3.63 8.18
CA LEU A 51 -9.53 -2.36 7.90
C LEU A 51 -8.68 -1.43 7.04
N LEU A 52 -7.38 -1.31 7.34
CA LEU A 52 -6.44 -0.47 6.58
C LEU A 52 -6.33 -0.96 5.14
N ALA A 53 -6.17 -2.27 4.93
CA ALA A 53 -6.10 -2.85 3.59
C ALA A 53 -7.37 -2.56 2.78
N PHE A 54 -8.54 -2.73 3.40
CA PHE A 54 -9.82 -2.39 2.78
C PHE A 54 -9.93 -0.90 2.44
N LEU A 55 -9.52 -0.02 3.34
CA LEU A 55 -9.62 1.42 3.14
C LEU A 55 -8.68 1.91 2.04
N LEU A 56 -7.43 1.42 1.99
CA LEU A 56 -6.48 1.77 0.94
C LEU A 56 -6.94 1.29 -0.43
N ASP A 57 -7.46 0.07 -0.54
CA ASP A 57 -8.05 -0.44 -1.78
C ASP A 57 -9.29 0.38 -2.20
N GLY A 58 -10.17 0.70 -1.25
CA GLY A 58 -11.35 1.52 -1.51
C GLY A 58 -11.04 2.93 -1.98
N LEU A 59 -10.06 3.59 -1.34
CA LEU A 59 -9.55 4.88 -1.77
C LEU A 59 -8.84 4.78 -3.13
N HIS A 60 -8.07 3.72 -3.36
CA HIS A 60 -7.38 3.49 -4.62
C HIS A 60 -8.39 3.41 -5.77
N GLU A 61 -9.39 2.53 -5.66
CA GLU A 61 -10.37 2.29 -6.71
C GLU A 61 -11.32 3.48 -6.91
N ASP A 62 -11.70 4.21 -5.86
CA ASP A 62 -12.53 5.41 -5.99
C ASP A 62 -11.77 6.59 -6.63
N LEU A 63 -10.44 6.63 -6.51
CA LEU A 63 -9.58 7.70 -7.05
C LEU A 63 -8.74 7.25 -8.25
N ASN A 64 -8.99 6.05 -8.79
CA ASN A 64 -8.26 5.54 -9.93
C ASN A 64 -8.65 6.32 -11.20
N ARG A 65 -7.64 6.94 -11.82
CA ARG A 65 -7.76 7.73 -13.06
C ARG A 65 -7.90 6.85 -14.31
N VAL A 66 -7.60 5.55 -14.18
CA VAL A 66 -7.80 4.57 -15.25
C VAL A 66 -9.17 3.94 -15.08
N HIS A 67 -10.07 4.22 -16.02
CA HIS A 67 -11.43 3.65 -16.02
C HIS A 67 -11.50 2.36 -16.85
N ASP A 68 -10.87 2.35 -18.02
CA ASP A 68 -10.77 1.17 -18.88
C ASP A 68 -9.46 0.44 -18.60
N LYS A 69 -9.54 -0.67 -17.87
CA LYS A 69 -8.35 -1.46 -17.49
C LYS A 69 -8.00 -2.43 -18.62
N PRO A 70 -6.91 -2.20 -19.39
CA PRO A 70 -6.53 -3.13 -20.46
C PRO A 70 -6.12 -4.49 -19.87
N TYR A 71 -6.36 -5.56 -20.65
CA TYR A 71 -5.76 -6.85 -20.35
C TYR A 71 -4.27 -6.79 -20.64
N VAL A 72 -3.47 -7.22 -19.67
CA VAL A 72 -2.02 -7.32 -19.80
C VAL A 72 -1.62 -8.72 -19.38
N GLU A 73 -0.95 -9.44 -20.27
CA GLU A 73 -0.41 -10.75 -19.99
C GLU A 73 0.82 -10.61 -19.09
N LEU A 74 0.82 -11.32 -17.96
CA LEU A 74 1.96 -11.34 -17.05
C LEU A 74 3.00 -12.32 -17.59
N ARG A 75 4.11 -11.80 -18.08
CA ARG A 75 5.24 -12.59 -18.58
C ARG A 75 6.19 -12.95 -17.45
N ASP A 76 6.77 -14.15 -17.51
CA ASP A 76 7.88 -14.51 -16.64
C ASP A 76 9.14 -13.71 -17.04
N SER A 77 10.11 -13.67 -16.15
CA SER A 77 11.43 -13.12 -16.43
C SER A 77 12.10 -13.82 -17.61
N GLU A 78 11.93 -15.13 -17.78
CA GLU A 78 12.59 -15.96 -18.81
C GLU A 78 14.11 -15.72 -18.89
N GLY A 79 14.76 -15.42 -17.76
CA GLY A 79 16.19 -15.13 -17.69
C GLY A 79 16.59 -13.70 -18.12
N ARG A 80 15.62 -12.82 -18.40
CA ARG A 80 15.87 -11.39 -18.68
C ARG A 80 16.38 -10.67 -17.43
N PRO A 81 17.12 -9.55 -17.58
CA PRO A 81 17.62 -8.78 -16.44
C PRO A 81 16.49 -8.24 -15.56
N ASP A 82 16.66 -8.36 -14.24
CA ASP A 82 15.69 -7.91 -13.23
C ASP A 82 15.20 -6.48 -13.46
N VAL A 83 16.10 -5.56 -13.81
CA VAL A 83 15.78 -4.13 -14.02
C VAL A 83 14.73 -3.95 -15.12
N ILE A 84 14.83 -4.74 -16.20
CA ILE A 84 13.91 -4.65 -17.34
C ILE A 84 12.54 -5.25 -16.96
N VAL A 85 12.54 -6.41 -16.31
CA VAL A 85 11.31 -7.11 -15.91
C VAL A 85 10.56 -6.32 -14.82
N ALA A 86 11.29 -5.74 -13.87
CA ALA A 86 10.74 -4.87 -12.84
C ALA A 86 10.08 -3.62 -13.44
N GLN A 87 10.77 -2.95 -14.37
CA GLN A 87 10.25 -1.78 -15.06
C GLN A 87 8.99 -2.11 -15.87
N GLU A 88 9.01 -3.18 -16.66
CA GLU A 88 7.85 -3.65 -17.44
C GLU A 88 6.67 -3.97 -16.53
N ALA A 89 6.90 -4.70 -15.44
CA ALA A 89 5.87 -5.02 -14.46
C ALA A 89 5.27 -3.77 -13.79
N TRP A 90 6.11 -2.76 -13.52
CA TRP A 90 5.65 -1.49 -12.95
C TRP A 90 4.83 -0.67 -13.95
N GLU A 91 5.29 -0.57 -15.19
CA GLU A 91 4.55 0.08 -16.27
C GLU A 91 3.18 -0.57 -16.48
N ASN A 92 3.14 -1.92 -16.50
CA ASN A 92 1.91 -2.70 -16.58
C ASN A 92 0.97 -2.46 -15.40
N HIS A 93 1.51 -2.33 -14.18
CA HIS A 93 0.73 -1.96 -13.00
C HIS A 93 0.12 -0.55 -13.15
N ILE A 94 0.94 0.42 -13.54
CA ILE A 94 0.53 1.82 -13.73
C ILE A 94 -0.46 1.98 -14.89
N LEU A 95 -0.44 1.12 -15.91
CA LEU A 95 -1.45 1.14 -16.98
C LEU A 95 -2.87 0.90 -16.46
N ARG A 96 -3.03 0.20 -15.34
CA ARG A 96 -4.32 -0.18 -14.76
C ARG A 96 -4.65 0.59 -13.48
N ASN A 97 -3.61 1.06 -12.79
CA ASN A 97 -3.69 1.59 -11.43
C ASN A 97 -2.98 2.95 -11.35
N LYS A 98 -3.75 4.05 -11.50
CA LYS A 98 -3.24 5.42 -11.35
C LYS A 98 -4.05 6.19 -10.33
N SER A 99 -3.59 6.21 -9.08
CA SER A 99 -4.19 7.04 -8.04
C SER A 99 -3.13 7.51 -7.05
N ILE A 100 -3.50 8.48 -6.22
CA ILE A 100 -2.62 8.99 -5.15
C ILE A 100 -2.19 7.88 -4.17
N VAL A 101 -3.01 6.83 -4.01
CA VAL A 101 -2.66 5.69 -3.16
C VAL A 101 -1.49 4.91 -3.76
N VAL A 102 -1.45 4.76 -5.10
CA VAL A 102 -0.32 4.13 -5.79
C VAL A 102 0.94 4.98 -5.63
N ASP A 103 0.80 6.28 -5.86
CA ASP A 103 1.93 7.22 -5.81
C ASP A 103 2.62 7.25 -4.43
N LEU A 104 1.85 7.07 -3.34
CA LEU A 104 2.35 7.21 -1.97
C LEU A 104 2.67 5.88 -1.28
N PHE A 105 1.88 4.83 -1.53
CA PHE A 105 1.94 3.60 -0.75
C PHE A 105 2.41 2.39 -1.55
N HIS A 106 2.37 2.43 -2.89
CA HIS A 106 2.75 1.25 -3.65
C HIS A 106 4.26 1.18 -3.86
N GLY A 107 4.83 0.02 -3.58
CA GLY A 107 6.16 -0.39 -3.99
C GLY A 107 6.10 -1.67 -4.83
N GLN A 108 7.26 -2.26 -5.08
CA GLN A 108 7.39 -3.51 -5.84
C GLN A 108 8.24 -4.53 -5.09
N LEU A 109 7.79 -5.78 -5.04
CA LEU A 109 8.50 -6.92 -4.47
C LEU A 109 9.01 -7.83 -5.57
N LYS A 110 10.23 -8.34 -5.41
CA LYS A 110 10.76 -9.41 -6.26
C LYS A 110 10.45 -10.77 -5.62
N SER A 111 9.60 -11.54 -6.28
CA SER A 111 9.25 -12.91 -5.91
C SER A 111 10.06 -13.88 -6.77
N LYS A 112 10.85 -14.77 -6.17
CA LYS A 112 11.59 -15.83 -6.87
C LYS A 112 11.18 -17.20 -6.34
N VAL A 113 10.67 -18.05 -7.23
CA VAL A 113 10.28 -19.42 -6.91
C VAL A 113 11.15 -20.38 -7.70
N THR A 114 11.84 -21.29 -7.01
CA THR A 114 12.65 -22.33 -7.63
C THR A 114 11.98 -23.69 -7.44
N CYS A 115 11.68 -24.37 -8.54
CA CYS A 115 11.15 -25.72 -8.51
C CYS A 115 12.21 -26.71 -8.00
N ARG A 116 11.86 -27.55 -7.03
CA ARG A 116 12.80 -28.53 -6.44
C ARG A 116 13.03 -29.78 -7.30
N GLN A 117 12.21 -30.00 -8.32
CA GLN A 117 12.29 -31.19 -9.20
C GLN A 117 13.01 -30.88 -10.51
N CYS A 118 12.64 -29.78 -11.19
CA CYS A 118 13.21 -29.41 -12.48
C CYS A 118 14.21 -28.23 -12.40
N HIS A 119 14.42 -27.66 -11.21
CA HIS A 119 15.30 -26.50 -10.97
C HIS A 119 14.94 -25.24 -11.78
N HIS A 120 13.77 -25.21 -12.41
CA HIS A 120 13.27 -24.01 -13.09
C HIS A 120 13.03 -22.88 -12.08
N GLU A 121 13.51 -21.69 -12.42
CA GLU A 121 13.34 -20.48 -11.62
C GLU A 121 12.33 -19.55 -12.31
N SER A 122 11.26 -19.22 -11.59
CA SER A 122 10.29 -18.21 -12.01
C SER A 122 10.50 -16.96 -11.16
N VAL A 123 10.67 -15.82 -11.81
CA VAL A 123 10.89 -14.53 -11.15
C VAL A 123 9.80 -13.56 -11.57
N ARG A 124 9.13 -12.97 -10.57
CA ARG A 124 8.05 -12.01 -10.76
C ARG A 124 8.27 -10.77 -9.93
N PHE A 125 7.68 -9.67 -10.38
CA PHE A 125 7.71 -8.38 -9.70
C PHE A 125 6.29 -7.94 -9.42
N ASP A 126 5.89 -8.00 -8.15
CA ASP A 126 4.52 -7.81 -7.73
C ASP A 126 4.38 -6.46 -6.98
N PRO A 127 3.36 -5.65 -7.27
CA PRO A 127 3.10 -4.43 -6.51
C PRO A 127 2.62 -4.78 -5.09
N PHE A 128 3.04 -4.00 -4.10
CA PHE A 128 2.58 -4.12 -2.71
C PHE A 128 2.27 -2.74 -2.13
N ASN A 129 1.39 -2.66 -1.14
CA ASN A 129 1.14 -1.45 -0.35
C ASN A 129 1.27 -1.64 1.16
N VAL A 130 1.51 -2.88 1.61
CA VAL A 130 1.77 -3.27 3.00
C VAL A 130 2.84 -4.37 3.00
N LEU A 131 3.74 -4.32 3.99
CA LEU A 131 4.69 -5.39 4.28
C LEU A 131 4.31 -6.04 5.60
N SER A 132 3.90 -7.30 5.55
CA SER A 132 3.67 -8.12 6.74
C SER A 132 4.97 -8.79 7.15
N LEU A 133 5.49 -8.40 8.31
CA LEU A 133 6.78 -8.90 8.80
C LEU A 133 6.53 -9.98 9.87
N PRO A 134 7.00 -11.21 9.66
CA PRO A 134 6.87 -12.26 10.66
C PRO A 134 7.76 -11.92 11.87
N LEU A 135 7.20 -12.08 13.07
CA LEU A 135 7.98 -12.01 14.29
C LEU A 135 8.61 -13.40 14.54
N PRO A 136 9.93 -13.48 14.82
CA PRO A 136 10.51 -14.74 15.23
C PRO A 136 9.99 -15.13 16.62
N MET A 137 10.09 -16.42 16.95
CA MET A 137 9.58 -16.97 18.23
C MET A 137 10.47 -16.62 19.44
N GLU A 138 11.44 -15.73 19.27
CA GLU A 138 12.35 -15.31 20.33
C GLU A 138 11.75 -14.13 21.11
N ASN A 139 12.15 -13.96 22.37
CA ASN A 139 11.57 -12.95 23.28
C ASN A 139 11.86 -11.50 22.86
N PHE A 140 12.82 -11.28 21.96
CA PHE A 140 13.15 -9.99 21.40
C PHE A 140 13.63 -10.14 19.95
N THR A 141 13.47 -9.10 19.15
CA THR A 141 13.94 -9.08 17.76
C THR A 141 14.42 -7.70 17.41
N HIS A 142 15.65 -7.59 16.94
CA HIS A 142 16.16 -6.36 16.37
C HIS A 142 15.83 -6.33 14.88
N MET A 143 15.08 -5.32 14.45
CA MET A 143 14.71 -5.13 13.04
C MET A 143 15.44 -3.91 12.49
N GLU A 144 16.34 -4.13 11.53
CA GLU A 144 17.04 -3.05 10.83
C GLU A 144 16.36 -2.75 9.50
N ILE A 145 15.79 -1.55 9.36
CA ILE A 145 15.19 -1.08 8.12
C ILE A 145 16.15 -0.07 7.47
N THR A 146 16.79 -0.48 6.38
CA THR A 146 17.67 0.41 5.61
C THR A 146 16.91 1.01 4.43
N CYS A 147 16.52 2.28 4.54
CA CYS A 147 15.93 3.03 3.44
C CYS A 147 17.03 3.65 2.57
N LYS A 148 17.22 3.15 1.34
CA LYS A 148 18.14 3.77 0.36
C LYS A 148 17.34 4.60 -0.64
N SER A 149 17.47 5.92 -0.59
CA SER A 149 16.83 6.79 -1.59
C SER A 149 17.58 6.68 -2.93
N HIS A 150 16.93 6.14 -3.96
CA HIS A 150 17.48 6.15 -5.31
C HIS A 150 17.06 7.46 -6.00
N ARG A 151 17.93 8.48 -5.99
CA ARG A 151 17.73 9.70 -6.79
C ARG A 151 18.03 9.38 -8.26
N GLN A 152 17.03 8.89 -9.00
CA GLN A 152 17.08 8.95 -10.46
C GLN A 152 16.43 10.27 -10.91
N GLY A 153 17.26 11.14 -11.49
CA GLY A 153 16.84 12.47 -11.92
C GLY A 153 15.82 12.41 -13.05
N ARG A 154 14.62 12.92 -12.79
CA ARG A 154 13.91 13.98 -13.52
C ARG A 154 12.62 14.29 -12.75
N GLY A 155 12.33 15.57 -12.61
CA GLY A 155 11.47 16.15 -11.56
C GLY A 155 10.06 15.59 -11.47
N GLY A 156 9.58 15.46 -10.24
CA GLY A 156 8.18 15.20 -9.92
C GLY A 156 8.00 14.68 -8.49
N CYS A 157 7.54 15.57 -7.60
CA CYS A 157 7.02 15.29 -6.26
C CYS A 157 8.04 14.99 -5.14
N LEU A 158 8.79 16.02 -4.74
CA LEU A 158 9.25 16.16 -3.36
C LEU A 158 8.06 16.57 -2.48
N SER A 159 7.29 15.62 -1.93
CA SER A 159 6.45 15.90 -0.76
C SER A 159 5.84 14.61 -0.20
N ILE A 160 6.16 14.32 1.07
CA ILE A 160 5.64 13.29 2.01
C ILE A 160 6.75 12.35 2.51
N MET A 161 7.53 11.69 1.65
CA MET A 161 8.60 10.78 2.11
C MET A 161 9.74 11.50 2.85
N GLU A 162 10.08 12.74 2.47
CA GLU A 162 11.07 13.56 3.21
C GLU A 162 10.57 14.00 4.60
N TYR A 163 9.24 14.02 4.83
CA TYR A 163 8.68 14.35 6.14
C TYR A 163 8.76 13.16 7.10
N CYS A 164 8.45 11.93 6.64
CA CYS A 164 8.62 10.71 7.44
C CYS A 164 10.10 10.44 7.79
N ALA A 165 11.02 10.66 6.84
CA ALA A 165 12.44 10.42 7.07
C ALA A 165 13.07 11.32 8.14
N ARG A 166 12.46 12.48 8.45
CA ARG A 166 12.94 13.39 9.51
C ARG A 166 12.42 13.05 10.91
N GLN A 167 11.47 12.13 11.06
CA GLN A 167 10.89 11.78 12.36
C GLN A 167 11.26 10.37 12.86
N SER A 168 11.91 9.54 12.05
CA SER A 168 12.37 8.21 12.48
C SER A 168 13.73 8.27 13.19
N SER A 169 13.78 8.92 14.34
CA SER A 169 14.78 8.63 15.39
C SER A 169 14.02 8.11 16.60
N VAL A 170 13.48 6.89 16.49
CA VAL A 170 12.93 6.17 17.64
C VAL A 170 14.03 5.25 18.15
N VAL A 171 14.83 5.78 19.08
CA VAL A 171 15.64 4.95 19.97
C VAL A 171 14.68 4.47 21.06
N ALA A 172 14.25 3.22 20.99
CA ALA A 172 13.59 2.57 22.10
C ALA A 172 14.67 1.89 22.96
N GLU A 173 15.18 2.61 23.96
CA GLU A 173 15.86 1.99 25.10
C GLU A 173 14.79 1.44 26.04
N SER A 174 14.85 0.13 26.32
CA SER A 174 13.98 -0.51 27.31
C SER A 174 14.78 -0.78 28.59
N ILE A 175 14.25 -0.28 29.71
CA ILE A 175 14.53 -0.76 31.08
C ILE A 175 13.69 -2.02 31.30
#